data_AF-A0A0F9VQ88-F1
#
_entry.id   AF-A0A0F9VQ88-F1
#
_cell.length_a   1.000
_cell.length_b   1.000
_cell.length_c   1.000
_cell.angle_alpha   90.00
_cell.angle_beta   90.00
_cell.angle_gamma   90.00
#
_symmetry.space_group_name_H-M   'P 1'
#
loop_
_entity.id
_entity.type
_entity.pdbx_description
1 polymer ?
#
loop_
_entity_poly.entity_id
_entity_poly.type
_entity_poly.pdbx_seq_one_letter_code
_entity_poly.pdbx_strand_id
1 'polypeptide(L)'
;MTKMFSLTSRLFLFFCFLSSLFVNGSMSHAANSSKTSCTVEGSLPWRHVDLSKTAKVEVKPLEGSSEGGDIAIYLMRGEVAAIKTVFLAETGKAEIDYYFGPGGDNGQYLVELSDYRYTAPIYFPDSKIASISINQFVICEGVDPNYPGSQDLSREYERAVQVLSSVRKLLEK
;
A
#
# COMPACT_ATOMS: atom_id res chain seq x y z
N MET A 1 73.42 2.32 29.19
CA MET A 1 72.98 0.92 29.39
C MET A 1 73.18 0.16 28.09
N THR A 2 73.81 -1.00 28.21
CA THR A 2 74.44 -1.81 27.17
C THR A 2 73.49 -2.93 26.72
N LYS A 3 73.29 -3.12 25.41
CA LYS A 3 73.46 -4.38 24.64
C LYS A 3 72.60 -4.42 23.37
N MET A 4 73.29 -4.68 22.26
CA MET A 4 72.81 -5.25 21.00
C MET A 4 72.37 -6.71 21.18
N PHE A 5 71.39 -7.16 20.38
CA PHE A 5 71.25 -8.50 19.76
C PHE A 5 70.21 -8.35 18.62
N SER A 6 70.59 -8.34 17.34
CA SER A 6 70.95 -9.46 16.44
C SER A 6 69.75 -10.09 15.72
N LEU A 7 69.69 -9.77 14.42
CA LEU A 7 69.30 -10.58 13.25
C LEU A 7 68.96 -12.07 13.47
N THR A 8 67.89 -12.54 12.80
CA THR A 8 67.87 -13.63 11.78
C THR A 8 66.40 -13.85 11.35
N SER A 9 65.98 -13.49 10.13
CA SER A 9 66.13 -14.24 8.87
C SER A 9 65.70 -15.71 8.97
N ARG A 10 64.50 -16.01 8.44
CA ARG A 10 64.25 -17.20 7.61
C ARG A 10 62.95 -17.08 6.83
N LEU A 11 63.15 -16.71 5.57
CA LEU A 11 62.32 -16.94 4.40
C LEU A 11 62.02 -18.45 4.28
N PHE A 12 60.76 -18.83 4.08
CA PHE A 12 60.41 -20.08 3.39
C PHE A 12 59.04 -19.91 2.71
N LEU A 13 59.10 -19.38 1.50
CA LEU A 13 58.11 -19.59 0.44
C LEU A 13 58.46 -20.91 -0.25
N PHE A 14 57.46 -21.76 -0.50
CA PHE A 14 57.32 -22.75 -1.59
C PHE A 14 56.26 -23.79 -1.14
N PHE A 15 55.39 -24.40 -1.94
CA PHE A 15 54.72 -24.15 -3.22
C PHE A 15 53.76 -25.36 -3.37
N CYS A 16 52.60 -25.15 -3.96
CA CYS A 16 51.70 -26.15 -4.56
C CYS A 16 51.29 -27.41 -3.77
N PHE A 17 49.99 -27.53 -3.49
CA PHE A 17 49.27 -28.72 -3.94
C PHE A 17 47.86 -28.35 -4.44
N LEU A 18 47.64 -28.62 -5.73
CA LEU A 18 46.34 -28.69 -6.37
C LEU A 18 45.49 -29.78 -5.68
N SER A 19 44.23 -29.46 -5.39
CA SER A 19 43.14 -30.42 -5.54
C SER A 19 41.82 -29.68 -5.65
N SER A 20 41.51 -29.32 -6.89
CA SER A 20 40.16 -29.10 -7.39
C SER A 20 39.30 -30.35 -7.14
N LEU A 21 38.23 -30.22 -6.36
CA LEU A 21 37.05 -31.09 -6.41
C LEU A 21 35.84 -30.30 -5.88
N PHE A 22 34.99 -29.89 -6.83
CA PHE A 22 33.54 -29.74 -6.79
C PHE A 22 32.85 -29.66 -5.41
N VAL A 23 32.12 -28.56 -5.15
CA VAL A 23 30.65 -28.54 -5.22
C VAL A 23 30.21 -27.09 -5.51
N ASN A 24 29.45 -26.94 -6.59
CA ASN A 24 28.61 -25.76 -6.85
C ASN A 24 27.64 -25.57 -5.67
N GLY A 25 28.03 -24.75 -4.72
CA GLY A 25 27.13 -24.16 -3.74
C GLY A 25 26.96 -22.70 -4.06
N SER A 26 26.36 -22.38 -5.22
CA SER A 26 25.68 -21.09 -5.36
C SER A 26 24.63 -21.09 -4.26
N MET A 27 24.98 -20.48 -3.11
CA MET A 27 23.99 -19.96 -2.18
C MET A 27 23.27 -18.85 -2.93
N SER A 28 22.36 -19.26 -3.80
CA SER A 28 21.10 -18.59 -3.97
C SER A 28 20.56 -18.49 -2.56
N HIS A 29 20.83 -17.36 -1.90
CA HIS A 29 19.77 -16.74 -1.13
C HIS A 29 18.66 -16.55 -2.17
N ALA A 30 17.84 -17.59 -2.33
CA ALA A 30 16.44 -17.39 -2.56
C ALA A 30 16.04 -16.45 -1.42
N ALA A 31 16.12 -15.16 -1.71
CA ALA A 31 15.16 -14.23 -1.16
C ALA A 31 13.86 -14.97 -1.39
N ASN A 32 13.36 -15.56 -0.31
CA ASN A 32 12.01 -16.02 -0.23
C ASN A 32 11.24 -14.70 -0.28
N SER A 33 11.15 -14.14 -1.49
CA SER A 33 10.19 -13.13 -1.82
C SER A 33 8.90 -13.89 -1.64
N SER A 34 8.40 -13.83 -0.42
CA SER A 34 6.98 -13.87 -0.18
C SER A 34 6.43 -12.87 -1.19
N LYS A 35 6.07 -13.38 -2.38
CA LYS A 35 5.09 -12.75 -3.24
C LYS A 35 3.87 -12.76 -2.36
N THR A 36 3.75 -11.74 -1.52
CA THR A 36 2.50 -11.35 -0.89
C THR A 36 1.60 -11.20 -2.09
N SER A 37 0.77 -12.21 -2.31
CA SER A 37 -0.01 -12.29 -3.54
C SER A 37 -0.91 -11.07 -3.52
N CYS A 38 -0.83 -10.25 -4.56
CA CYS A 38 -1.70 -9.10 -4.77
C CYS A 38 -3.13 -9.62 -5.02
N THR A 39 -3.78 -10.09 -3.97
CA THR A 39 -5.09 -10.72 -4.01
C THR A 39 -5.99 -10.10 -2.95
N VAL A 40 -7.27 -9.99 -3.28
CA VAL A 40 -8.27 -9.43 -2.36
C VAL A 40 -8.28 -10.26 -1.08
N GLU A 41 -8.28 -11.59 -1.19
CA GLU A 41 -8.35 -12.51 -0.05
C GLU A 41 -7.19 -12.33 0.92
N GLY A 42 -5.98 -12.11 0.40
CA GLY A 42 -4.78 -11.90 1.22
C GLY A 42 -4.77 -10.55 1.94
N SER A 43 -5.55 -9.58 1.45
CA SER A 43 -5.57 -8.20 1.96
C SER A 43 -6.83 -7.86 2.78
N LEU A 44 -7.87 -8.70 2.76
CA LEU A 44 -9.08 -8.55 3.59
C LEU A 44 -8.80 -8.28 5.09
N PRO A 45 -7.79 -8.89 5.75
CA PRO A 45 -7.48 -8.58 7.14
C PRO A 45 -7.15 -7.11 7.41
N TRP A 46 -6.66 -6.36 6.41
CA TRP A 46 -6.25 -4.96 6.57
C TRP A 46 -7.44 -4.04 6.84
N ARG A 47 -8.65 -4.42 6.38
CA ARG A 47 -9.90 -3.70 6.68
C ARG A 47 -10.31 -3.77 8.15
N HIS A 48 -9.86 -4.79 8.87
CA HIS A 48 -10.25 -5.01 10.27
C HIS A 48 -9.37 -4.26 11.28
N VAL A 49 -8.51 -3.34 10.83
CA VAL A 49 -7.76 -2.45 11.71
C VAL A 49 -8.74 -1.57 12.50
N ASP A 50 -8.59 -1.55 13.83
CA ASP A 50 -9.40 -0.73 14.72
C ASP A 50 -9.01 0.75 14.61
N LEU A 51 -9.67 1.47 13.71
CA LEU A 51 -9.44 2.89 13.45
C LEU A 51 -9.83 3.80 14.63
N SER A 52 -10.53 3.29 15.65
CA SER A 52 -10.83 4.10 16.85
C SER A 52 -9.59 4.36 17.70
N LYS A 53 -8.53 3.58 17.50
CA LYS A 53 -7.26 3.67 18.23
C LYS A 53 -6.13 4.30 17.41
N THR A 54 -6.43 4.80 16.22
CA THR A 54 -5.46 5.44 15.33
C THR A 54 -5.55 6.96 15.45
N ALA A 55 -4.44 7.64 15.17
CA ALA A 55 -4.48 9.09 15.05
C ALA A 55 -5.15 9.46 13.72
N LYS A 56 -6.10 10.40 13.75
CA LYS A 56 -6.81 10.88 12.56
C LYS A 56 -6.25 12.25 12.13
N VAL A 57 -5.94 12.39 10.86
CA VAL A 57 -5.62 13.67 10.20
C VAL A 57 -6.69 13.92 9.14
N GLU A 58 -7.37 15.06 9.22
CA GLU A 58 -8.32 15.50 8.21
C GLU A 58 -7.63 16.43 7.23
N VAL A 59 -7.84 16.19 5.93
CA VAL A 59 -7.27 16.98 4.84
C VAL A 59 -8.43 17.58 4.04
N LYS A 60 -8.27 18.84 3.61
CA LYS A 60 -9.28 19.50 2.80
C LYS A 60 -9.63 18.67 1.55
N PRO A 61 -10.91 18.67 1.12
CA PRO A 61 -11.37 17.87 0.01
C PRO A 61 -10.62 18.14 -1.29
N LEU A 62 -10.53 17.11 -2.12
CA LEU A 62 -10.09 17.19 -3.50
C LEU A 62 -11.09 18.02 -4.32
N GLU A 63 -10.58 18.84 -5.24
CA GLU A 63 -11.41 19.44 -6.29
C GLU A 63 -12.02 18.30 -7.12
N GLY A 64 -13.35 18.15 -7.11
CA GLY A 64 -14.02 17.02 -7.77
C GLY A 64 -15.39 16.63 -7.21
N SER A 65 -15.76 17.13 -6.03
CA SER A 65 -17.12 17.05 -5.54
C SER A 65 -17.90 18.34 -5.79
N SER A 66 -19.14 18.21 -6.27
CA SER A 66 -20.06 19.35 -6.45
C SER A 66 -20.57 19.92 -5.13
N GLU A 67 -20.70 19.08 -4.09
CA GLU A 67 -21.28 19.44 -2.79
C GLU A 67 -20.26 19.36 -1.62
N GLY A 68 -18.98 19.17 -1.94
CA GLY A 68 -17.90 18.99 -0.98
C GLY A 68 -17.60 17.54 -0.59
N GLY A 69 -16.57 17.37 0.21
CA GLY A 69 -16.10 16.04 0.60
C GLY A 69 -15.16 16.11 1.78
N ASP A 70 -14.65 14.95 2.16
CA ASP A 70 -13.68 14.84 3.25
C ASP A 70 -12.64 13.77 2.95
N ILE A 71 -11.44 13.97 3.46
CA ILE A 71 -10.35 12.99 3.42
C ILE A 71 -9.83 12.82 4.84
N ALA A 72 -9.94 11.61 5.35
CA ALA A 72 -9.42 11.23 6.65
C ALA A 72 -8.27 10.23 6.47
N ILE A 73 -7.13 10.54 7.07
CA ILE A 73 -5.95 9.68 7.09
C ILE A 73 -5.78 9.16 8.51
N TYR A 74 -5.67 7.85 8.63
CA TYR A 74 -5.55 7.15 9.89
C TYR A 74 -4.15 6.59 10.04
N LEU A 75 -3.47 6.98 11.13
CA LEU A 75 -2.10 6.60 11.42
C LEU A 75 -2.05 5.64 12.60
N MET A 76 -1.39 4.50 12.43
CA MET A 76 -1.10 3.54 13.49
C MET A 76 0.41 3.48 13.70
N ARG A 77 0.89 3.83 14.90
CA ARG A 77 2.33 3.84 15.24
C ARG A 77 3.18 4.69 14.28
N GLY A 78 2.61 5.75 13.72
CA GLY A 78 3.29 6.64 12.77
C GLY A 78 3.24 6.20 11.32
N GLU A 79 2.67 5.03 11.02
CA GLU A 79 2.47 4.52 9.66
C GLU A 79 1.02 4.72 9.22
N VAL A 80 0.80 4.97 7.92
CA VAL A 80 -0.56 5.04 7.35
C VAL A 80 -1.20 3.67 7.42
N ALA A 81 -2.34 3.58 8.12
CA ALA A 81 -3.12 2.35 8.24
C ALA A 81 -4.35 2.37 7.33
N ALA A 82 -4.97 3.55 7.16
CA ALA A 82 -6.07 3.73 6.23
C ALA A 82 -6.16 5.16 5.71
N ILE A 83 -6.71 5.32 4.52
CA ILE A 83 -7.18 6.59 3.98
C ILE A 83 -8.64 6.40 3.63
N LYS A 84 -9.53 7.24 4.14
CA LYS A 84 -10.95 7.24 3.80
C LYS A 84 -11.30 8.54 3.10
N THR A 85 -11.90 8.44 1.92
CA THR A 85 -12.31 9.60 1.14
C THR A 85 -13.81 9.56 0.91
N VAL A 86 -14.46 10.71 1.06
CA VAL A 86 -15.90 10.89 0.82
C VAL A 86 -16.09 12.01 -0.19
N PHE A 87 -16.86 11.73 -1.23
CA PHE A 87 -17.29 12.70 -2.23
C PHE A 87 -18.80 12.80 -2.21
N LEU A 88 -19.33 14.00 -1.98
CA LEU A 88 -20.76 14.25 -2.00
C LEU A 88 -21.20 14.79 -3.36
N ALA A 89 -22.40 14.40 -3.75
CA ALA A 89 -23.17 14.97 -4.84
C ALA A 89 -24.59 15.19 -4.35
N GLU A 90 -25.42 15.85 -5.15
CA GLU A 90 -26.78 16.19 -4.73
C GLU A 90 -27.57 14.95 -4.28
N THR A 91 -27.61 13.90 -5.10
CA THR A 91 -28.37 12.65 -4.86
C THR A 91 -27.48 11.43 -4.67
N GLY A 92 -26.18 11.64 -4.45
CA GLY A 92 -25.20 10.55 -4.43
C GLY A 92 -24.03 10.83 -3.51
N LYS A 93 -23.45 9.77 -2.97
CA LYS A 93 -22.21 9.81 -2.18
C LYS A 93 -21.32 8.71 -2.69
N ALA A 94 -20.03 9.00 -2.86
CA ALA A 94 -19.03 7.99 -3.11
C ALA A 94 -18.02 7.95 -1.97
N GLU A 95 -17.71 6.74 -1.51
CA GLU A 95 -16.66 6.50 -0.53
C GLU A 95 -15.58 5.66 -1.20
N ILE A 96 -14.32 6.10 -1.10
CA ILE A 96 -13.17 5.30 -1.53
C ILE A 96 -12.24 5.16 -0.34
N ASP A 97 -12.16 3.93 0.17
CA ASP A 97 -11.37 3.57 1.32
C ASP A 97 -10.16 2.75 0.88
N TYR A 98 -8.99 3.15 1.37
CA TYR A 98 -7.72 2.46 1.16
C TYR A 98 -7.25 1.90 2.50
N TYR A 99 -6.99 0.61 2.54
CA TYR A 99 -6.46 -0.08 3.71
C TYR A 99 -5.05 -0.59 3.42
N PHE A 100 -4.13 -0.28 4.32
CA PHE A 100 -2.70 -0.52 4.15
C PHE A 100 -2.30 -1.77 4.94
N GLY A 101 -1.43 -2.58 4.34
CA GLY A 101 -0.93 -3.80 4.97
C GLY A 101 0.01 -3.53 6.16
N PRO A 102 0.39 -4.59 6.90
CA PRO A 102 1.44 -4.49 7.91
C PRO A 102 2.73 -3.94 7.30
N GLY A 103 3.27 -2.87 7.89
CA GLY A 103 4.43 -2.13 7.35
C GLY A 103 4.07 -0.87 6.55
N GLY A 104 2.78 -0.49 6.50
CA GLY A 104 2.33 0.80 5.99
C GLY A 104 2.29 0.87 4.46
N ASP A 105 2.79 1.98 3.91
CA ASP A 105 2.80 2.25 2.48
C ASP A 105 3.92 1.47 1.77
N ASN A 106 3.60 0.24 1.35
CA ASN A 106 4.53 -0.69 0.71
C ASN A 106 4.20 -0.96 -0.77
N GLY A 107 3.40 -0.11 -1.40
CA GLY A 107 2.96 -0.35 -2.78
C GLY A 107 1.71 -1.24 -2.89
N GLN A 108 1.08 -1.68 -1.81
CA GLN A 108 -0.11 -2.56 -1.86
C GLN A 108 -1.26 -2.03 -0.99
N TYR A 109 -2.44 -1.94 -1.59
CA TYR A 109 -3.61 -1.35 -0.93
C TYR A 109 -4.86 -2.17 -1.24
N LEU A 110 -5.58 -2.58 -0.21
CA LEU A 110 -6.96 -3.01 -0.38
C LEU A 110 -7.82 -1.77 -0.57
N VAL A 111 -8.59 -1.74 -1.64
CA VAL A 111 -9.53 -0.67 -1.95
C VAL A 111 -10.94 -1.19 -1.80
N GLU A 112 -11.76 -0.45 -1.07
CA GLU A 112 -13.21 -0.61 -1.05
C GLU A 112 -13.84 0.68 -1.58
N LEU A 113 -14.62 0.57 -2.65
CA LEU A 113 -15.34 1.67 -3.24
C LEU A 113 -16.83 1.44 -3.07
N SER A 114 -17.50 2.39 -2.44
CA SER A 114 -18.94 2.34 -2.17
C SER A 114 -19.64 3.54 -2.79
N ASP A 115 -20.48 3.30 -3.80
CA ASP A 115 -21.33 4.33 -4.40
C ASP A 115 -22.77 4.20 -3.88
N TYR A 116 -23.22 5.25 -3.21
CA TYR A 116 -24.56 5.37 -2.63
C TYR A 116 -25.41 6.25 -3.53
N ARG A 117 -26.63 5.80 -3.83
CA ARG A 117 -27.67 6.60 -4.47
C ARG A 117 -28.81 6.83 -3.51
N TYR A 118 -29.29 8.05 -3.44
CA TYR A 118 -30.38 8.46 -2.57
C TYR A 118 -31.68 8.67 -3.36
N THR A 119 -32.82 8.50 -2.71
CA THR A 119 -34.15 8.71 -3.32
C THR A 119 -34.47 10.19 -3.57
N ALA A 120 -33.76 11.10 -2.91
CA ALA A 120 -33.88 12.55 -2.99
C ALA A 120 -32.51 13.17 -2.65
N PRO A 121 -32.32 14.50 -2.77
CA PRO A 121 -31.04 15.10 -2.41
C PRO A 121 -30.64 14.79 -0.96
N ILE A 122 -29.34 14.63 -0.69
CA ILE A 122 -28.81 14.13 0.60
C ILE A 122 -29.22 15.03 1.78
N TYR A 123 -29.39 16.33 1.55
CA TYR A 123 -29.77 17.30 2.56
C TYR A 123 -31.29 17.35 2.85
N PHE A 124 -32.12 16.61 2.09
CA PHE A 124 -33.56 16.52 2.39
C PHE A 124 -33.83 15.56 3.56
N PRO A 125 -34.68 15.93 4.53
CA PRO A 125 -34.97 15.10 5.71
C PRO A 125 -35.50 13.69 5.41
N ASP A 126 -36.29 13.55 4.35
CA ASP A 126 -36.88 12.26 3.94
C ASP A 126 -36.01 11.46 2.98
N SER A 127 -34.78 11.93 2.73
CA SER A 127 -33.84 11.23 1.85
C SER A 127 -33.44 9.88 2.44
N LYS A 128 -33.50 8.84 1.61
CA LYS A 128 -33.15 7.46 1.98
C LYS A 128 -32.17 6.91 0.96
N ILE A 129 -31.33 5.97 1.39
CA ILE A 129 -30.47 5.22 0.48
C ILE A 129 -31.35 4.32 -0.38
N ALA A 130 -31.36 4.56 -1.68
CA ALA A 130 -32.06 3.76 -2.68
C ALA A 130 -31.25 2.52 -3.07
N SER A 131 -29.93 2.67 -3.21
CA SER A 131 -29.02 1.58 -3.56
C SER A 131 -27.60 1.86 -3.10
N ILE A 132 -26.85 0.79 -2.85
CA ILE A 132 -25.41 0.82 -2.60
C ILE A 132 -24.75 -0.15 -3.57
N SER A 133 -23.75 0.32 -4.31
CA SER A 133 -22.84 -0.53 -5.08
C SER A 133 -21.50 -0.58 -4.36
N ILE A 134 -20.97 -1.77 -4.12
CA ILE A 134 -19.70 -1.96 -3.43
C ILE A 134 -18.78 -2.76 -4.34
N ASN A 135 -17.61 -2.19 -4.63
CA ASN A 135 -16.53 -2.84 -5.36
C ASN A 135 -15.32 -2.97 -4.45
N GLN A 136 -14.65 -4.12 -4.53
CA GLN A 136 -13.43 -4.39 -3.77
C GLN A 136 -12.36 -4.92 -4.70
N PHE A 137 -11.16 -4.36 -4.59
CA PHE A 137 -10.01 -4.79 -5.37
C PHE A 137 -8.70 -4.41 -4.66
N VAL A 138 -7.59 -4.89 -5.18
CA VAL A 138 -6.25 -4.56 -4.67
C VAL A 138 -5.50 -3.76 -5.73
N ILE A 139 -4.89 -2.66 -5.31
CA ILE A 139 -3.91 -1.93 -6.09
C ILE A 139 -2.53 -2.42 -5.66
N CYS A 140 -1.69 -2.80 -6.62
CA CYS A 140 -0.30 -3.14 -6.40
C CYS A 140 0.60 -2.36 -7.36
N GLU A 141 1.52 -1.58 -6.81
CA GLU A 141 2.44 -0.78 -7.59
C GLU A 141 3.32 -1.66 -8.50
N GLY A 142 3.39 -1.28 -9.77
CA GLY A 142 4.15 -2.01 -10.78
C GLY A 142 3.50 -3.32 -11.26
N VAL A 143 2.25 -3.60 -10.87
CA VAL A 143 1.48 -4.75 -11.36
C VAL A 143 0.23 -4.24 -12.06
N ASP A 144 0.09 -4.57 -13.35
CA ASP A 144 -1.14 -4.27 -14.07
C ASP A 144 -2.29 -5.12 -13.51
N PRO A 145 -3.44 -4.50 -13.17
CA PRO A 145 -4.60 -5.25 -12.73
C PRO A 145 -5.12 -6.14 -13.86
N ASN A 146 -5.47 -7.38 -13.53
CA ASN A 146 -6.09 -8.31 -14.46
C ASN A 146 -7.54 -8.59 -14.04
N TYR A 147 -8.49 -7.82 -14.59
CA TYR A 147 -9.93 -8.01 -14.40
C TYR A 147 -10.61 -8.43 -15.72
N PRO A 148 -10.40 -9.67 -16.20
CA PRO A 148 -10.91 -10.08 -17.51
C PRO A 148 -12.44 -10.02 -17.55
N GLY A 149 -12.97 -9.23 -18.48
CA GLY A 149 -14.41 -9.10 -18.72
C GLY A 149 -15.16 -8.10 -17.82
N SER A 150 -14.47 -7.36 -16.94
CA SER A 150 -15.10 -6.38 -16.05
C SER A 150 -14.69 -4.94 -16.41
N GLN A 151 -15.48 -4.29 -17.27
CA GLN A 151 -15.26 -2.87 -17.59
C GLN A 151 -15.48 -1.97 -16.37
N ASP A 152 -16.45 -2.31 -15.51
CA ASP A 152 -16.77 -1.52 -14.33
C ASP A 152 -15.60 -1.51 -13.33
N LEU A 153 -14.94 -2.65 -13.08
CA LEU A 153 -13.79 -2.69 -12.18
C LEU A 153 -12.57 -1.94 -12.73
N SER A 154 -12.33 -1.96 -14.04
CA SER A 154 -11.21 -1.19 -14.64
C SER A 154 -11.39 0.30 -14.44
N ARG A 155 -12.61 0.82 -14.62
CA ARG A 155 -12.92 2.24 -14.38
C ARG A 155 -12.78 2.60 -12.89
N GLU A 156 -13.31 1.78 -11.99
CA GLU A 156 -13.18 2.04 -10.55
C GLU A 156 -11.73 1.95 -10.07
N TYR A 157 -10.92 1.06 -10.67
CA TYR A 157 -9.49 1.00 -10.42
C TYR A 157 -8.78 2.30 -10.80
N GLU A 158 -8.99 2.80 -12.03
CA GLU A 158 -8.39 4.06 -12.49
C GLU A 158 -8.79 5.24 -11.60
N ARG A 159 -10.07 5.31 -11.23
CA ARG A 159 -10.60 6.32 -10.31
C ARG A 159 -9.91 6.26 -8.95
N ALA A 160 -9.76 5.07 -8.36
CA ALA A 160 -9.10 4.90 -7.08
C ALA A 160 -7.60 5.26 -7.14
N VAL A 161 -6.89 4.92 -8.22
CA VAL A 161 -5.49 5.31 -8.41
C VAL A 161 -5.35 6.84 -8.51
N GLN A 162 -6.24 7.50 -9.26
CA GLN A 162 -6.22 8.96 -9.41
C GLN A 162 -6.46 9.67 -8.07
N VAL A 163 -7.43 9.22 -7.28
CA VAL A 163 -7.72 9.78 -5.95
C VAL A 163 -6.54 9.57 -5.01
N LEU A 164 -5.97 8.36 -4.95
CA LEU A 164 -4.80 8.07 -4.11
C LEU A 164 -3.60 8.95 -4.46
N SER A 165 -3.31 9.11 -5.75
CA SER A 165 -2.24 10.02 -6.22
C SER A 165 -2.48 11.46 -5.78
N SER A 166 -3.74 11.91 -5.81
CA SER A 166 -4.08 13.27 -5.42
C SER A 166 -3.96 13.48 -3.91
N VAL A 167 -4.36 12.50 -3.09
CA VAL A 167 -4.16 12.52 -1.63
C VAL A 167 -2.67 12.58 -1.28
N ARG A 168 -1.83 11.77 -1.94
CA ARG A 168 -0.37 11.79 -1.70
C ARG A 168 0.24 13.16 -1.95
N LYS A 169 -0.12 13.80 -3.06
CA LYS A 169 0.34 15.17 -3.38
C LYS A 169 -0.09 16.22 -2.35
N LEU A 170 -1.19 15.99 -1.63
CA LEU A 170 -1.62 16.87 -0.54
C LEU A 170 -0.78 16.68 0.72
N LEU A 171 -0.24 15.48 0.95
CA LEU A 171 0.58 15.17 2.12
C LEU A 171 2.05 15.61 1.99
N GLU A 172 2.52 15.80 0.76
CA GLU A 172 3.90 16.26 0.47
C GLU A 172 4.08 17.78 0.59
N LYS A 173 3.00 18.54 0.85
CA LYS A 173 3.01 20.01 0.96
C LYS A 173 3.10 20.48 2.41
#